data_AF-A0A9X5EEA1-F1
#
_entry.id   AF-A0A9X5EEA1-F1
#
_cell.length_a   1.000
_cell.length_b   1.000
_cell.length_c   1.000
_cell.angle_alpha   90.00
_cell.angle_beta   90.00
_cell.angle_gamma   90.00
#
_symmetry.space_group_name_H-M   'P 1'
#
loop_
_entity.id
_entity.type
_entity.pdbx_description
1 polymer ?
#
loop_
_entity_poly.entity_id
_entity_poly.type
_entity_poly.pdbx_seq_one_letter_code
_entity_poly.pdbx_strand_id
1 'polypeptide(L)'
;MTDAPDLETMGYIIAATCLEPKSRRVIRPHVRPNRTVHRQIDRKPQPIGQFNEEGDMGPLAKFILRRIRKNRHVTGAGSYLMGDEHKQVYVVAEGSSTGMVFVNRHESWHIGRYGAGIRGALPMVEQLIGDMQEHFRMVAATEVQA
;
A
#
# COMPACT_ATOMS: atom_id res chain seq x y z
N MET A 1 -67.74 -16.81 50.52
CA MET A 1 -68.79 -15.79 50.63
C MET A 1 -68.10 -14.54 51.13
N THR A 2 -67.92 -13.56 50.23
CA THR A 2 -68.34 -12.14 50.41
C THR A 2 -67.58 -11.44 51.54
N ASP A 3 -67.10 -10.21 51.44
CA ASP A 3 -67.16 -9.13 50.48
C ASP A 3 -66.11 -8.12 51.00
N ALA A 4 -65.57 -7.26 50.14
CA ALA A 4 -64.90 -6.02 50.58
C ALA A 4 -65.97 -5.04 51.16
N PRO A 5 -65.67 -3.79 51.59
CA PRO A 5 -64.40 -3.07 51.75
C PRO A 5 -64.34 -2.29 53.10
N ASP A 6 -63.28 -1.51 53.36
CA ASP A 6 -63.54 -0.11 53.75
C ASP A 6 -62.39 0.86 53.46
N LEU A 7 -62.81 2.04 53.05
CA LEU A 7 -62.05 3.22 52.66
C LEU A 7 -61.73 4.07 53.89
N GLU A 8 -60.46 4.14 54.29
CA GLU A 8 -59.96 5.28 55.09
C GLU A 8 -58.65 5.83 54.50
N THR A 9 -58.81 6.90 53.73
CA THR A 9 -58.30 8.23 54.09
C THR A 9 -56.88 8.27 54.68
N MET A 10 -55.88 8.23 53.81
CA MET A 10 -54.62 8.94 54.06
C MET A 10 -54.22 9.67 52.79
N GLY A 11 -54.55 10.96 52.77
CA GLY A 11 -54.16 11.88 51.72
C GLY A 11 -52.64 11.98 51.63
N TYR A 12 -52.12 11.76 50.44
CA TYR A 12 -50.85 12.33 50.03
C TYR A 12 -51.04 13.04 48.71
N ILE A 13 -51.01 14.37 48.83
CA ILE A 13 -50.89 15.34 47.75
C ILE A 13 -49.60 15.00 47.00
N ILE A 14 -49.70 14.37 45.83
CA ILE A 14 -48.57 14.28 44.90
C ILE A 14 -48.50 15.62 44.20
N ALA A 15 -47.57 16.46 44.65
CA ALA A 15 -47.17 17.66 43.96
C ALA A 15 -46.72 17.30 42.53
N ALA A 16 -47.53 17.71 41.56
CA ALA A 16 -47.19 17.71 40.14
C ALA A 16 -45.99 18.65 39.94
N THR A 17 -44.78 18.10 39.96
CA THR A 17 -43.61 18.79 39.39
C THR A 17 -43.60 18.52 37.90
N CYS A 18 -44.07 19.52 37.15
CA CYS A 18 -43.86 19.65 35.71
C CYS A 18 -42.35 19.68 35.43
N LEU A 19 -41.73 18.52 35.28
CA LEU A 19 -40.44 18.39 34.63
C LEU A 19 -40.72 18.39 33.13
N GLU A 20 -40.46 19.55 32.51
CA GLU A 20 -40.48 19.73 31.06
C GLU A 20 -39.76 18.55 30.36
N PRO A 21 -40.29 18.03 29.24
CA PRO A 21 -39.60 17.01 28.48
C PRO A 21 -38.34 17.65 27.88
N LYS A 22 -37.19 17.40 28.51
CA LYS A 22 -35.89 17.69 27.92
C LYS A 22 -35.84 17.02 26.55
N SER A 23 -35.95 17.83 25.51
CA SER A 23 -35.78 17.46 24.12
C SER A 23 -34.60 16.50 24.01
N ARG A 24 -34.90 15.22 23.78
CA ARG A 24 -33.92 14.18 23.51
C ARG A 24 -33.35 14.51 22.13
N ARG A 25 -32.34 15.38 22.09
CA ARG A 25 -31.59 15.63 20.87
C ARG A 25 -30.98 14.30 20.48
N VAL A 26 -31.54 13.67 19.46
CA VAL A 26 -30.91 12.59 18.73
C VAL A 26 -29.63 13.18 18.17
N ILE A 27 -28.51 12.93 18.85
CA ILE A 27 -27.19 13.19 18.30
C ILE A 27 -27.08 12.20 17.15
N ARG A 28 -27.47 12.63 15.94
CA ARG A 28 -27.11 11.90 14.73
C ARG A 28 -25.59 11.92 14.71
N PRO A 29 -24.90 10.76 14.69
CA PRO A 29 -23.46 10.77 14.50
C PRO A 29 -23.21 11.55 13.21
N HIS A 30 -22.41 12.62 13.32
CA HIS A 30 -21.99 13.37 12.14
C HIS A 30 -21.11 12.42 11.34
N VAL A 31 -21.71 11.70 10.38
CA VAL A 31 -20.99 10.94 9.38
C VAL A 31 -20.23 11.99 8.60
N ARG A 32 -18.96 12.21 8.97
CA ARG A 32 -18.05 12.98 8.12
C ARG A 32 -18.17 12.32 6.74
N PRO A 33 -18.53 13.06 5.67
CA PRO A 33 -18.43 12.50 4.35
C PRO A 33 -17.01 11.99 4.26
N ASN A 34 -16.86 10.69 4.06
CA ASN A 34 -15.59 10.06 3.81
C ASN A 34 -15.14 10.54 2.43
N ARG A 35 -14.79 11.83 2.31
CA ARG A 35 -13.90 12.34 1.28
C ARG A 35 -12.53 11.81 1.65
N THR A 36 -12.36 10.49 1.56
CA THR A 36 -11.09 9.99 1.08
C THR A 36 -11.01 10.60 -0.32
N VAL A 37 -10.32 11.73 -0.43
CA VAL A 37 -9.83 12.15 -1.74
C VAL A 37 -9.08 10.91 -2.21
N HIS A 38 -9.64 10.20 -3.19
CA HIS A 38 -8.89 9.24 -3.97
C HIS A 38 -7.83 10.09 -4.63
N ARG A 39 -6.75 10.37 -3.89
CA ARG A 39 -5.55 11.00 -4.40
C ARG A 39 -5.05 9.90 -5.32
N GLN A 40 -5.52 9.92 -6.56
CA GLN A 40 -4.85 9.31 -7.70
C GLN A 40 -3.53 10.07 -7.77
N ILE A 41 -2.63 9.71 -6.86
CA ILE A 41 -1.27 10.12 -6.99
C ILE A 41 -0.82 9.25 -8.15
N ASP A 42 -0.77 9.85 -9.34
CA ASP A 42 0.01 9.34 -10.48
C ASP A 42 1.47 9.28 -10.01
N ARG A 43 1.77 8.31 -9.15
CA ARG A 43 3.12 8.06 -8.66
C ARG A 43 3.82 7.40 -9.80
N LYS A 44 4.44 8.22 -10.65
CA LYS A 44 5.55 7.77 -11.49
C LYS A 44 6.47 6.91 -10.62
N PRO A 45 6.92 5.74 -11.10
CA PRO A 45 7.83 4.89 -10.35
C PRO A 45 9.02 5.74 -9.88
N GLN A 46 9.26 5.75 -8.58
CA GLN A 46 10.39 6.47 -8.01
C GLN A 46 11.59 5.54 -7.99
N PRO A 47 12.81 6.06 -8.23
CA PRO A 47 14.02 5.28 -8.03
C PRO A 47 14.08 4.85 -6.57
N ILE A 48 14.44 3.59 -6.36
CA ILE A 48 14.57 3.02 -5.01
C ILE A 48 16.02 3.12 -4.50
N GLY A 49 16.96 3.44 -5.37
CA GLY A 49 18.37 3.63 -5.08
C GLY A 49 19.19 3.69 -6.36
N GLN A 50 20.50 3.85 -6.21
CA GLN A 50 21.45 3.92 -7.30
C GLN A 50 22.45 2.77 -7.17
N PHE A 51 22.74 2.11 -8.29
CA PHE A 51 23.75 1.07 -8.39
C PHE A 51 25.14 1.70 -8.34
N ASN A 52 26.00 1.15 -7.47
CA ASN A 52 27.39 1.55 -7.33
C ASN A 52 28.30 0.32 -7.52
N GLU A 53 29.12 0.35 -8.56
CA GLU A 53 29.95 -0.77 -8.98
C GLU A 53 31.10 -1.05 -8.01
N GLU A 54 31.62 0.00 -7.36
CA GLU A 54 32.74 -0.10 -6.41
C GLU A 54 32.27 -0.28 -4.95
N GLY A 55 30.95 -0.20 -4.71
CA GLY A 55 30.36 -0.19 -3.38
C GLY A 55 29.68 -1.50 -2.97
N ASP A 56 29.38 -1.63 -1.68
CA ASP A 56 28.55 -2.74 -1.19
C ASP A 56 27.10 -2.59 -1.66
N MET A 57 26.68 -3.47 -2.58
CA MET A 57 25.32 -3.55 -3.12
C MET A 57 24.35 -4.37 -2.27
N GLY A 58 24.82 -5.00 -1.20
CA GLY A 58 24.01 -5.78 -0.27
C GLY A 58 22.80 -5.02 0.29
N PRO A 59 22.94 -3.76 0.78
CA PRO A 59 21.82 -2.97 1.26
C PRO A 59 20.75 -2.68 0.19
N LEU A 60 21.18 -2.30 -1.02
CA LEU A 60 20.28 -2.03 -2.14
C LEU A 60 19.52 -3.30 -2.56
N ALA A 61 20.23 -4.42 -2.73
CA ALA A 61 19.64 -5.70 -3.09
C ALA A 61 18.65 -6.22 -2.02
N LYS A 62 18.96 -6.05 -0.73
CA LYS A 62 18.01 -6.34 0.37
C LYS A 62 16.78 -5.45 0.30
N PHE A 63 16.93 -4.17 -0.05
CA PHE A 63 15.81 -3.24 -0.21
C PHE A 63 14.93 -3.62 -1.41
N ILE A 64 15.54 -3.98 -2.55
CA ILE A 64 14.87 -4.54 -3.73
C ILE A 64 14.05 -5.77 -3.34
N LEU A 65 14.68 -6.75 -2.67
CA LEU A 65 14.01 -7.98 -2.25
C LEU A 65 12.83 -7.69 -1.32
N ARG A 66 12.97 -6.77 -0.36
CA ARG A 66 11.88 -6.32 0.50
C ARG A 66 10.73 -5.71 -0.31
N ARG A 67 11.05 -4.94 -1.36
CA ARG A 67 10.05 -4.32 -2.24
C ARG A 67 9.32 -5.35 -3.09
N ILE A 68 10.02 -6.32 -3.66
CA ILE A 68 9.45 -7.47 -4.40
C ILE A 68 8.49 -8.26 -3.50
N ARG A 69 8.92 -8.60 -2.29
CA ARG A 69 8.08 -9.29 -1.29
C ARG A 69 6.82 -8.50 -0.97
N LYS A 70 6.96 -7.19 -0.74
CA LYS A 70 5.81 -6.31 -0.47
C LYS A 70 4.85 -6.24 -1.65
N ASN A 71 5.35 -6.05 -2.87
CA ASN A 71 4.52 -5.98 -4.06
C ASN A 71 3.73 -7.28 -4.23
N ARG A 72 4.40 -8.44 -4.12
CA ARG A 72 3.75 -9.73 -4.20
C ARG A 72 2.69 -9.96 -3.13
N HIS A 73 2.95 -9.55 -1.89
CA HIS A 73 1.95 -9.63 -0.83
C HIS A 73 0.71 -8.76 -1.12
N VAL A 74 0.89 -7.60 -1.78
CA VAL A 74 -0.20 -6.65 -2.04
C VAL A 74 -0.99 -6.99 -3.30
N THR A 75 -0.31 -7.35 -4.40
CA THR A 75 -0.94 -7.56 -5.71
C THR A 75 -1.12 -9.03 -6.08
N GLY A 76 -0.46 -9.95 -5.36
CA GLY A 76 -0.39 -11.37 -5.73
C GLY A 76 0.48 -11.65 -6.97
N ALA A 77 1.01 -10.61 -7.61
CA ALA A 77 1.81 -10.69 -8.83
C ALA A 77 3.30 -10.47 -8.55
N GLY A 78 4.14 -10.58 -9.58
CA GLY A 78 5.57 -10.36 -9.48
C GLY A 78 5.96 -8.88 -9.43
N SER A 79 7.23 -8.62 -9.73
CA SER A 79 7.75 -7.28 -9.92
C SER A 79 8.81 -7.29 -11.02
N TYR A 80 8.85 -6.21 -11.79
CA TYR A 80 9.94 -5.91 -12.72
C TYR A 80 11.01 -5.12 -11.98
N LEU A 81 12.26 -5.55 -12.12
CA LEU A 81 13.44 -4.79 -11.74
C LEU A 81 13.96 -4.08 -13.00
N MET A 82 14.23 -2.79 -12.87
CA MET A 82 14.70 -1.97 -13.99
C MET A 82 15.86 -1.09 -13.57
N GLY A 83 16.76 -0.77 -14.50
CA GLY A 83 17.93 0.07 -14.31
C GLY A 83 18.14 1.02 -15.50
N ASP A 84 18.23 2.33 -15.23
CA ASP A 84 18.46 3.35 -16.27
C ASP A 84 19.95 3.59 -16.56
N GLU A 85 20.24 4.38 -17.58
CA GLU A 85 21.60 4.81 -17.96
C GLU A 85 22.34 5.57 -16.83
N HIS A 86 21.63 6.17 -15.88
CA HIS A 86 22.20 6.87 -14.73
C HIS A 86 22.41 5.98 -13.51
N LYS A 87 22.36 4.65 -13.71
CA LYS A 87 22.50 3.63 -12.68
C LYS A 87 21.38 3.68 -11.63
N GLN A 88 20.26 4.35 -11.89
CA GLN A 88 19.10 4.35 -10.99
C GLN A 88 18.33 3.05 -11.13
N VAL A 89 17.93 2.49 -9.99
CA VAL A 89 17.21 1.22 -9.94
C VAL A 89 15.77 1.45 -9.55
N TYR A 90 14.86 0.75 -10.22
CA TYR A 90 13.42 0.83 -10.03
C TYR A 90 12.85 -0.57 -9.79
N VAL A 91 11.83 -0.66 -8.93
CA VAL A 91 11.05 -1.89 -8.74
C VAL A 91 9.58 -1.59 -8.98
N VAL A 92 9.05 -2.15 -10.06
CA VAL A 92 7.69 -1.91 -10.55
C VAL A 92 6.84 -3.14 -10.26
N ALA A 93 5.71 -2.96 -9.59
CA ALA A 93 4.78 -4.06 -9.32
C ALA A 93 4.13 -4.54 -10.62
N GLU A 94 4.16 -5.85 -10.85
CA GLU A 94 3.40 -6.46 -11.92
C GLU A 94 1.89 -6.32 -11.63
N GLY A 95 1.09 -6.01 -12.65
CA GLY A 95 -0.34 -5.75 -12.51
C GLY A 95 -0.72 -4.29 -12.21
N SER A 96 0.26 -3.40 -12.01
CA SER A 96 -0.01 -1.94 -12.04
C SER A 96 -0.11 -1.46 -13.49
N SER A 97 -1.25 -0.90 -13.89
CA SER A 97 -1.43 -0.33 -15.25
C SER A 97 -0.40 0.76 -15.56
N THR A 98 -0.20 1.71 -14.63
CA THR A 98 0.83 2.75 -14.74
C THR A 98 2.24 2.15 -14.77
N GLY A 99 2.47 1.09 -13.97
CA GLY A 99 3.74 0.37 -13.96
C GLY A 99 4.04 -0.30 -15.31
N MET A 100 3.06 -0.96 -15.92
CA MET A 100 3.24 -1.58 -17.23
C MET A 100 3.49 -0.56 -18.34
N VAL A 101 2.82 0.58 -18.31
CA VAL A 101 3.11 1.68 -19.27
C VAL A 101 4.55 2.17 -19.11
N PHE A 102 5.05 2.27 -17.87
CA PHE A 102 6.45 2.63 -17.61
C PHE A 102 7.41 1.55 -18.13
N VAL A 103 7.16 0.28 -17.82
CA VAL A 103 7.98 -0.85 -18.29
C VAL A 103 8.08 -0.86 -19.82
N ASN A 104 6.95 -0.73 -20.51
CA ASN A 104 6.91 -0.76 -21.97
C ASN A 104 7.60 0.45 -22.63
N ARG A 105 7.60 1.61 -21.97
CA ARG A 105 8.30 2.81 -22.48
C ARG A 105 9.82 2.73 -22.31
N HIS A 106 10.27 1.93 -21.34
CA HIS A 106 11.67 1.82 -20.94
C HIS A 106 12.11 0.36 -21.01
N GLU A 107 11.77 -0.34 -22.10
CA GLU A 107 12.06 -1.77 -22.27
C GLU A 107 13.56 -2.06 -22.17
N SER A 108 14.42 -1.17 -22.68
CA SER A 108 15.87 -1.26 -22.58
C SER A 108 16.40 -1.22 -21.15
N TRP A 109 15.62 -0.71 -20.19
CA TRP A 109 16.00 -0.67 -18.79
C TRP A 109 15.67 -1.96 -18.05
N HIS A 110 15.05 -2.95 -18.71
CA HIS A 110 14.57 -4.16 -18.05
C HIS A 110 15.73 -5.09 -17.63
N ILE A 111 15.89 -5.29 -16.32
CA ILE A 111 16.88 -6.21 -15.76
C ILE A 111 16.27 -7.61 -15.63
N GLY A 112 15.07 -7.71 -15.07
CA GLY A 112 14.45 -9.01 -14.82
C GLY A 112 13.08 -8.94 -14.16
N ARG A 113 12.37 -10.07 -14.19
CA ARG A 113 11.04 -10.24 -13.58
C ARG A 113 11.11 -11.26 -12.45
N TYR A 114 10.69 -10.86 -11.25
CA TYR A 114 10.87 -11.63 -10.01
C TYR A 114 9.57 -11.84 -9.25
N GLY A 115 9.45 -12.97 -8.55
CA GLY A 115 8.29 -13.28 -7.71
C GLY A 115 6.98 -13.48 -8.47
N ALA A 116 7.04 -13.62 -9.80
CA ALA A 116 5.89 -13.82 -10.67
C ALA A 116 5.42 -15.28 -10.72
N GLY A 117 4.13 -15.50 -10.93
CA GLY A 117 3.52 -16.83 -11.08
C GLY A 117 3.11 -17.51 -9.76
N ILE A 118 2.39 -18.64 -9.88
CA ILE A 118 1.69 -19.34 -8.78
C ILE A 118 2.65 -19.77 -7.65
N ARG A 119 3.90 -20.11 -7.98
CA ARG A 119 4.96 -20.44 -7.01
C ARG A 119 6.06 -19.39 -6.91
N GLY A 120 5.96 -18.28 -7.65
CA GLY A 120 7.04 -17.36 -7.98
C GLY A 120 8.22 -17.38 -7.02
N ALA A 121 9.34 -17.97 -7.44
CA ALA A 121 10.51 -17.99 -6.57
C ALA A 121 10.94 -16.54 -6.28
N LEU A 122 11.19 -16.26 -5.01
CA LEU A 122 11.83 -15.00 -4.65
C LEU A 122 13.32 -15.12 -4.96
N PRO A 123 13.94 -14.10 -5.56
CA PRO A 123 15.36 -14.14 -5.85
C PRO A 123 16.17 -14.09 -4.56
N MET A 124 17.36 -14.67 -4.61
CA MET A 124 18.39 -14.45 -3.60
C MET A 124 19.04 -13.06 -3.78
N VAL A 125 19.66 -12.54 -2.73
CA VAL A 125 20.31 -11.22 -2.77
C VAL A 125 21.44 -11.21 -3.78
N GLU A 126 22.21 -12.29 -3.84
CA GLU A 126 23.35 -12.48 -4.71
C GLU A 126 22.94 -12.52 -6.19
N GLN A 127 21.79 -13.14 -6.49
CA GLN A 127 21.22 -13.14 -7.84
C GLN A 127 20.87 -11.71 -8.28
N LEU A 128 20.18 -10.95 -7.43
CA LEU A 128 19.84 -9.56 -7.73
C LEU A 128 21.08 -8.70 -8.00
N ILE A 129 22.16 -8.91 -7.23
CA ILE A 129 23.41 -8.19 -7.45
C ILE A 129 24.03 -8.57 -8.79
N GLY A 130 24.14 -9.87 -9.08
CA GLY A 130 24.70 -10.36 -10.34
C GLY A 130 23.92 -9.86 -11.56
N ASP A 131 22.59 -9.89 -11.51
CA ASP A 131 21.74 -9.43 -12.60
C ASP A 131 21.87 -7.91 -12.81
N MET A 132 21.98 -7.12 -11.74
CA MET A 132 22.25 -5.68 -11.85
C MET A 132 23.65 -5.40 -12.44
N GLN A 133 24.67 -6.12 -11.98
CA GLN A 133 26.04 -5.98 -12.48
C GLN A 133 26.11 -6.28 -13.98
N GLU A 134 25.48 -7.37 -14.41
CA GLU A 134 25.48 -7.76 -15.82
C GLU A 134 24.74 -6.74 -16.68
N HIS A 135 23.58 -6.26 -16.24
CA HIS A 135 22.84 -5.21 -16.94
C HIS A 135 23.66 -3.94 -17.15
N PHE A 136 24.20 -3.38 -16.07
CA PHE A 136 24.96 -2.12 -16.18
C PHE A 136 26.29 -2.28 -16.93
N ARG A 137 26.88 -3.48 -16.92
CA ARG A 137 28.04 -3.80 -17.78
C ARG A 137 27.67 -3.77 -19.26
N MET A 138 26.53 -4.35 -19.65
CA MET A 138 26.04 -4.33 -21.03
C MET A 138 25.67 -2.92 -21.50
N VAL A 139 25.02 -2.13 -20.63
CA VAL A 139 24.68 -0.73 -20.92
C VAL A 139 25.95 0.08 -21.16
N ALA A 140 26.94 0.00 -20.27
CA ALA A 140 28.21 0.69 -20.44
C ALA A 140 28.96 0.28 -21.71
N ALA A 141 28.93 -1.01 -22.07
CA ALA A 141 29.55 -1.49 -23.30
C ALA A 141 28.90 -0.92 -24.57
N THR A 142 27.60 -0.62 -24.52
CA THR A 142 26.86 -0.04 -25.64
C THR A 142 27.17 1.44 -25.82
N GLU A 143 27.35 2.19 -24.72
CA GLU A 143 27.71 3.62 -24.76
C GLU A 143 29.12 3.87 -25.30
N VAL A 144 30.06 2.95 -25.11
CA VAL A 144 31.44 3.08 -25.62
C VAL A 144 31.52 2.92 -27.14
N GLN A 145 30.50 2.34 -27.78
CA GLN A 145 30.47 2.08 -29.22
C GLN A 145 29.63 3.08 -30.03
N ALA A 146 28.91 3.98 -29.35
CA ALA A 146 28.03 4.99 -29.96
C ALA A 146 28.73 6.35 -30.10
#